data_AF-A0A956GNL1-F1
#
_entry.id   AF-A0A956GNL1-F1
#
_cell.length_a   1.000
_cell.length_b   1.000
_cell.length_c   1.000
_cell.angle_alpha   90.00
_cell.angle_beta   90.00
_cell.angle_gamma   90.00
#
_symmetry.space_group_name_H-M   'P 1'
#
loop_
_entity.id
_entity.type
_entity.pdbx_description
1 polymer ?
#
loop_
_entity_poly.entity_id
_entity_poly.type
_entity_poly.pdbx_seq_one_letter_code
_entity_poly.pdbx_strand_id
1 'polypeptide(L)'
;MNVGEKLEDDAELLLRQVHPAFVRDGRPSSQVFRPTSKDAGMLSVNRGASTEPESAFTRFVARPGCRSCGVLAVSVAECGAEQLAAHDAPLTLDPDGDDDPSHAIVDFRGIAKNAVEKKSGRLVRVAVARGFLHGPVDKVEAGAGSSQAAVAADPET
;
A
#
# COMPACT_ATOMS: atom_id res chain seq x y z
N MET A 1 -10.69 -9.05 -11.59
CA MET A 1 -9.90 -7.80 -11.62
C MET A 1 -9.51 -7.55 -13.05
N ASN A 2 -9.87 -6.39 -13.59
CA ASN A 2 -9.42 -5.96 -14.91
C ASN A 2 -8.05 -5.31 -14.70
N VAL A 3 -7.00 -5.94 -15.24
CA VAL A 3 -5.66 -5.32 -15.28
C VAL A 3 -5.70 -4.31 -16.42
N GLY A 4 -5.48 -3.04 -16.09
CA GLY A 4 -5.42 -1.93 -17.01
C GLY A 4 -4.05 -1.77 -17.66
N GLU A 5 -3.75 -0.54 -18.07
CA GLU A 5 -2.53 -0.21 -18.80
C GLU A 5 -1.29 -0.38 -17.93
N LYS A 6 -0.17 -0.70 -18.58
CA LYS A 6 1.13 -0.79 -17.91
C LYS A 6 1.57 0.62 -17.50
N LEU A 7 2.10 0.75 -16.29
CA LEU A 7 2.68 2.01 -15.82
C LEU A 7 4.09 2.18 -16.40
N GLU A 8 4.36 3.35 -16.98
CA GLU A 8 5.62 3.66 -17.69
C GLU A 8 6.44 4.78 -17.04
N ASP A 9 5.86 5.53 -16.09
CA ASP A 9 6.62 6.53 -15.34
C ASP A 9 7.51 5.87 -14.29
N ASP A 10 8.79 5.71 -14.65
CA ASP A 10 9.84 5.12 -13.82
C ASP A 10 9.97 5.76 -12.42
N ALA A 11 9.63 7.04 -12.27
CA ALA A 11 9.71 7.77 -11.01
C ALA A 11 8.45 7.60 -10.14
N GLU A 12 7.34 7.13 -10.71
CA GLU A 12 6.09 6.96 -9.98
C GLU A 12 6.26 5.98 -8.84
N LEU A 13 5.88 6.41 -7.63
CA LEU A 13 5.90 5.57 -6.43
C LEU A 13 4.62 4.74 -6.35
N LEU A 14 4.80 3.44 -6.15
CA LEU A 14 3.75 2.46 -5.89
C LEU A 14 3.65 2.24 -4.39
N LEU A 15 2.54 2.70 -3.82
CA LEU A 15 2.27 2.71 -2.39
C LEU A 15 1.76 1.34 -1.94
N ARG A 16 2.41 0.75 -0.94
CA ARG A 16 2.07 -0.55 -0.40
C ARG A 16 1.69 -0.44 1.07
N GLN A 17 0.48 -0.91 1.37
CA GLN A 17 -0.02 -1.06 2.73
C GLN A 17 0.74 -2.16 3.47
N VAL A 18 1.26 -1.84 4.66
CA VAL A 18 2.07 -2.74 5.46
C VAL A 18 1.19 -3.41 6.49
N HIS A 19 0.87 -4.69 6.30
CA HIS A 19 0.11 -5.44 7.30
C HIS A 19 0.96 -5.64 8.58
N PRO A 20 0.42 -5.41 9.79
CA PRO A 20 1.19 -5.50 11.04
C PRO A 20 1.91 -6.84 11.25
N ALA A 21 1.30 -7.96 10.81
CA ALA A 21 1.91 -9.29 10.91
C ALA A 21 3.19 -9.47 10.09
N PHE A 22 3.48 -8.56 9.16
CA PHE A 22 4.69 -8.58 8.33
C PHE A 22 5.81 -7.73 8.91
N VAL A 23 5.59 -7.09 10.05
CA VAL A 23 6.60 -6.35 10.80
C VAL A 23 7.03 -7.19 12.00
N ARG A 24 8.35 -7.40 12.15
CA ARG A 24 8.94 -8.10 13.32
C ARG A 24 10.03 -7.22 13.89
N ASP A 25 10.00 -6.98 15.21
CA ASP A 25 10.96 -6.12 15.91
C ASP A 25 11.10 -4.74 15.25
N GLY A 26 9.97 -4.15 14.83
CA GLY A 26 9.91 -2.86 14.13
C GLY A 26 10.40 -2.88 12.68
N ARG A 27 10.77 -4.05 12.14
CA ARG A 27 11.32 -4.18 10.77
C ARG A 27 10.33 -4.85 9.83
N PRO A 28 9.98 -4.20 8.70
CA PRO A 28 9.22 -4.82 7.63
C PRO A 28 9.97 -6.02 7.03
N SER A 29 9.28 -7.16 6.91
CA SER A 29 9.80 -8.36 6.26
C SER A 29 9.51 -8.37 4.76
N SER A 30 10.18 -9.25 4.01
CA SER A 30 9.92 -9.46 2.57
C SER A 30 8.48 -9.83 2.24
N GLN A 31 7.71 -10.24 3.25
CA GLN A 31 6.29 -10.57 3.13
C GLN A 31 5.43 -9.36 2.74
N VAL A 32 5.90 -8.12 2.97
CA VAL A 32 5.22 -6.88 2.55
C VAL A 32 5.05 -6.79 1.03
N PHE A 33 6.07 -7.19 0.28
CA PHE A 33 6.12 -7.12 -1.18
C PHE A 33 6.00 -8.49 -1.86
N ARG A 34 5.56 -9.51 -1.10
CA ARG A 34 5.39 -10.87 -1.61
C ARG A 34 3.90 -11.18 -1.76
N PRO A 35 3.41 -11.46 -2.99
CA PRO A 35 2.05 -11.94 -3.17
C PRO A 35 1.78 -13.19 -2.32
N THR A 36 0.61 -13.23 -1.70
CA THR A 36 0.04 -14.40 -1.05
C THR A 36 -0.68 -15.27 -2.07
N SER A 37 -1.07 -16.49 -1.68
CA SER A 37 -1.86 -17.37 -2.54
C SER A 37 -3.21 -16.76 -2.94
N LYS A 38 -3.77 -15.86 -2.11
CA LYS A 38 -5.04 -15.16 -2.39
C LYS A 38 -4.89 -14.09 -3.48
N ASP A 39 -3.68 -13.57 -3.65
CA ASP A 39 -3.38 -12.51 -4.60
C ASP A 39 -3.22 -13.05 -6.03
N ALA A 40 -3.16 -14.38 -6.23
CA ALA A 40 -2.95 -15.02 -7.54
C ALA A 40 -1.74 -14.45 -8.32
N GLY A 41 -0.71 -13.98 -7.59
CA GLY A 41 0.48 -13.35 -8.16
C GLY A 41 0.33 -11.86 -8.48
N MET A 42 -0.79 -11.21 -8.15
CA MET A 42 -1.03 -9.78 -8.40
C MET A 42 -0.96 -9.02 -7.07
N LEU A 43 0.18 -8.41 -6.78
CA LEU A 43 0.36 -7.67 -5.52
C LEU A 43 -0.32 -6.30 -5.60
N SER A 44 -1.36 -6.08 -4.78
CA SER A 44 -2.04 -4.79 -4.69
C SER A 44 -1.16 -3.66 -4.16
N VAL A 45 -1.18 -2.54 -4.86
CA VAL A 45 -0.54 -1.26 -4.51
C VAL A 45 -1.50 -0.12 -4.87
N ASN A 46 -1.14 1.11 -4.49
CA ASN A 46 -1.81 2.32 -4.96
C ASN A 46 -0.83 3.19 -5.75
N ARG A 47 -1.31 3.85 -6.79
CA ARG A 47 -0.57 4.80 -7.60
C ARG A 47 -0.30 6.07 -6.81
N GLY A 48 0.97 6.33 -6.48
CA GLY A 48 1.39 7.55 -5.80
C GLY A 48 1.18 8.82 -6.64
N ALA A 49 1.03 8.68 -7.96
CA ALA A 49 0.60 9.79 -8.83
C ALA A 49 -0.89 10.16 -8.64
N SER A 50 -1.70 9.26 -8.07
CA SER A 50 -3.15 9.42 -7.96
C SER A 50 -3.66 9.54 -6.52
N THR A 51 -2.82 9.26 -5.52
CA THR A 51 -3.19 9.38 -4.10
C THR A 51 -1.97 9.60 -3.23
N GLU A 52 -2.17 10.34 -2.13
CA GLU A 52 -1.16 10.49 -1.09
C GLU A 52 -1.07 9.25 -0.19
N PRO A 53 0.10 8.97 0.42
CA PRO A 53 0.30 7.85 1.34
C PRO A 53 -0.71 7.80 2.49
N GLU A 54 -1.01 8.94 3.11
CA GLU A 54 -1.98 9.04 4.21
C GLU A 54 -3.42 8.77 3.75
N SER A 55 -3.82 9.29 2.58
CA SER A 55 -5.14 9.03 2.00
C SER A 55 -5.30 7.56 1.61
N ALA A 56 -4.27 6.96 1.03
CA ALA A 56 -4.24 5.53 0.70
C ALA A 56 -4.35 4.67 1.97
N PHE A 57 -3.62 5.03 3.03
CA PHE A 57 -3.71 4.37 4.33
C PHE A 57 -5.12 4.45 4.90
N THR A 58 -5.67 5.67 4.99
CA THR A 58 -7.00 5.93 5.56
C THR A 58 -8.09 5.16 4.83
N ARG A 59 -8.12 5.23 3.49
CA ARG A 59 -9.04 4.45 2.66
C ARG A 59 -8.88 2.95 2.89
N PHE A 60 -7.64 2.46 2.99
CA PHE A 60 -7.39 1.04 3.18
C PHE A 60 -7.93 0.54 4.53
N VAL A 61 -7.63 1.24 5.63
CA VAL A 61 -8.04 0.81 6.99
C VAL A 61 -9.52 1.07 7.30
N ALA A 62 -10.18 1.96 6.55
CA ALA A 62 -11.63 2.17 6.65
C ALA A 62 -12.44 0.93 6.23
N ARG A 63 -11.85 0.04 5.41
CA ARG A 63 -12.52 -1.16 4.92
C ARG A 63 -12.55 -2.28 5.97
N PRO A 64 -13.71 -2.95 6.16
CA PRO A 64 -13.80 -4.08 7.08
C PRO A 64 -12.76 -5.17 6.78
N GLY A 65 -12.03 -5.59 7.81
CA GLY A 65 -11.02 -6.65 7.71
C GLY A 65 -9.67 -6.22 7.12
N CYS A 66 -9.53 -4.98 6.66
CA CYS A 66 -8.24 -4.44 6.20
C CYS A 66 -7.47 -3.84 7.38
N ARG A 67 -6.17 -4.17 7.50
CA ARG A 67 -5.29 -3.68 8.56
C ARG A 67 -3.95 -3.27 7.97
N SER A 68 -3.50 -2.07 8.35
CA SER A 68 -2.20 -1.52 7.95
C SER A 68 -1.57 -0.85 9.17
N CYS A 69 -0.25 -0.96 9.34
CA CYS A 69 0.51 -0.15 10.30
C CYS A 69 1.27 0.99 9.61
N GLY A 70 1.15 1.14 8.29
CA GLY A 70 1.79 2.22 7.55
C GLY A 70 1.90 1.93 6.06
N VAL A 71 2.52 2.87 5.35
CA VAL A 71 2.71 2.81 3.90
C VAL A 71 4.19 2.87 3.58
N LEU A 72 4.65 1.87 2.85
CA LEU A 72 5.95 1.88 2.18
C LEU A 72 5.73 2.08 0.68
N ALA A 73 6.80 2.39 -0.05
CA ALA A 73 6.72 2.51 -1.49
C ALA A 73 7.92 1.90 -2.21
N VAL A 74 7.68 1.48 -3.45
CA VAL A 74 8.70 1.16 -4.46
C VAL A 74 8.38 1.94 -5.73
N SER A 75 9.37 2.33 -6.54
CA SER A 75 9.09 2.97 -7.82
C SER A 75 8.79 1.96 -8.93
N VAL A 76 8.17 2.42 -10.02
CA VAL A 76 8.00 1.62 -11.25
C VAL A 76 9.36 1.13 -11.76
N ALA A 77 10.40 1.97 -11.72
CA ALA A 77 11.77 1.57 -12.08
C ALA A 77 12.32 0.46 -11.17
N GLU A 78 12.07 0.49 -9.86
CA GLU A 78 12.49 -0.55 -8.93
C GLU A 78 11.78 -1.88 -9.20
N CYS A 79 10.49 -1.85 -9.56
CA CYS A 79 9.79 -3.03 -10.07
C CYS A 79 10.39 -3.51 -11.41
N GLY A 80 10.68 -2.61 -12.33
CA GLY A 80 11.29 -2.90 -13.63
C GLY A 80 12.69 -3.53 -13.51
N ALA A 81 13.52 -3.08 -12.58
CA ALA A 81 14.82 -3.67 -12.26
C ALA A 81 14.69 -5.13 -11.78
N GLU A 82 13.55 -5.43 -11.14
CA GLU A 82 13.17 -6.79 -10.77
C GLU A 82 12.41 -7.54 -11.86
N GLN A 83 12.31 -7.02 -13.08
CA GLN A 83 11.54 -7.59 -14.19
C GLN A 83 10.08 -7.85 -13.80
N LEU A 84 9.50 -6.93 -13.03
CA LEU A 84 8.09 -6.93 -12.64
C LEU A 84 7.41 -5.77 -13.34
N ALA A 85 6.25 -6.04 -13.95
CA ALA A 85 5.42 -4.99 -14.53
C ALA A 85 4.42 -4.50 -13.49
N ALA A 86 4.25 -3.17 -13.43
CA ALA A 86 3.15 -2.56 -12.69
C ALA A 86 2.06 -2.16 -13.68
N HIS A 87 0.81 -2.31 -13.26
CA HIS A 87 -0.36 -2.00 -14.08
C HIS A 87 -1.37 -1.22 -13.27
N ASP A 88 -2.02 -0.25 -13.92
CA ASP A 88 -3.23 0.33 -13.37
C ASP A 88 -4.30 -0.76 -13.22
N ALA A 89 -5.10 -0.70 -12.16
CA ALA A 89 -6.12 -1.69 -11.89
C ALA A 89 -7.20 -1.08 -11.01
N PRO A 90 -7.87 0.00 -11.45
CA PRO A 90 -8.83 0.72 -10.61
C PRO A 90 -9.90 -0.25 -10.08
N LEU A 91 -10.17 -0.17 -8.78
CA LEU A 91 -11.19 -1.00 -8.15
C LEU A 91 -12.48 -0.20 -8.04
N THR A 92 -13.50 -0.65 -8.74
CA THR A 92 -14.89 -0.28 -8.45
C THR A 92 -15.39 -1.26 -7.39
N LEU A 93 -15.79 -0.76 -6.23
CA LEU A 93 -16.40 -1.60 -5.20
C LEU A 93 -17.93 -1.59 -5.36
N ASP A 94 -18.58 -2.69 -4.96
CA ASP A 94 -20.05 -2.84 -4.92
C ASP A 94 -20.72 -1.69 -4.12
N PRO A 95 -22.04 -1.43 -4.26
CA PRO A 95 -22.70 -0.14 -3.89
C PRO A 95 -22.54 0.40 -2.45
N ASP A 96 -21.95 -0.38 -1.53
CA ASP A 96 -21.67 0.03 -0.14
C ASP A 96 -20.17 0.30 0.12
N GLY A 97 -19.30 0.16 -0.87
CA GLY A 97 -17.86 0.35 -0.77
C GLY A 97 -17.35 1.56 -1.55
N ASP A 98 -16.38 2.28 -0.99
CA ASP A 98 -15.72 3.38 -1.69
C ASP A 98 -14.80 2.86 -2.81
N ASP A 99 -15.01 3.37 -4.02
CA ASP A 99 -14.12 3.13 -5.15
C ASP A 99 -12.66 3.49 -4.81
N ASP A 100 -11.74 2.67 -5.33
CA ASP A 100 -10.31 2.94 -5.26
C ASP A 100 -9.73 3.12 -6.67
N PRO A 101 -9.90 4.32 -7.28
CA PRO A 101 -9.37 4.61 -8.61
C PRO A 101 -7.85 4.66 -8.63
N SER A 102 -7.20 4.72 -7.46
CA SER A 102 -5.75 4.70 -7.35
C SER A 102 -5.17 3.29 -7.30
N HIS A 103 -6.00 2.24 -7.25
CA HIS A 103 -5.50 0.88 -7.12
C HIS A 103 -4.72 0.46 -8.38
N ALA A 104 -3.57 -0.15 -8.13
CA ALA A 104 -2.70 -0.74 -9.15
C ALA A 104 -2.20 -2.10 -8.65
N ILE A 105 -1.58 -2.86 -9.55
CA ILE A 105 -0.96 -4.14 -9.21
C ILE A 105 0.50 -4.19 -9.66
N VAL A 106 1.31 -4.94 -8.92
CA VAL A 106 2.61 -5.43 -9.41
C VAL A 106 2.44 -6.91 -9.78
N ASP A 107 2.76 -7.26 -11.02
CA ASP A 107 2.52 -8.58 -11.59
C ASP A 107 3.69 -9.54 -11.36
N PHE A 108 3.44 -10.58 -10.55
CA PHE A 108 4.35 -11.69 -10.30
C PHE A 108 3.89 -12.99 -10.97
N ARG A 109 2.85 -12.96 -11.82
CA ARG A 109 2.36 -14.15 -12.51
C ARG A 109 3.46 -14.74 -13.40
N GLY A 110 3.49 -16.07 -13.48
CA GLY A 110 4.52 -16.79 -14.25
C GLY A 110 5.91 -16.83 -13.59
N ILE A 111 6.11 -16.21 -12.42
CA ILE A 111 7.38 -16.23 -11.71
C ILE A 111 7.45 -17.42 -10.75
N ALA A 112 8.55 -18.16 -10.79
CA ALA A 112 8.79 -19.28 -9.87
C ALA A 112 8.85 -18.79 -8.40
N LYS A 113 8.33 -19.60 -7.47
CA LYS A 113 8.19 -19.25 -6.04
C LYS A 113 9.50 -18.73 -5.40
N ASN A 114 10.61 -19.39 -5.70
CA ASN A 114 11.95 -19.00 -5.24
C ASN A 114 12.41 -17.65 -5.81
N ALA A 115 12.03 -17.33 -7.05
CA ALA A 115 12.30 -16.03 -7.65
C ALA A 115 11.40 -14.93 -7.07
N VAL A 116 10.11 -15.23 -6.80
CA VAL A 116 9.22 -14.30 -6.08
C VAL A 116 9.81 -13.91 -4.74
N GLU A 117 10.30 -14.87 -3.95
CA GLU A 117 10.92 -14.60 -2.65
C GLU A 117 12.14 -13.68 -2.75
N LYS A 118 13.03 -13.94 -3.73
CA LYS A 118 14.21 -13.10 -3.97
C LYS A 118 13.85 -11.68 -4.41
N LYS A 119 12.92 -11.54 -5.36
CA LYS A 119 12.46 -10.23 -5.88
C LYS A 119 11.78 -9.42 -4.77
N SER A 120 10.88 -10.03 -4.01
CA SER A 120 10.21 -9.40 -2.86
C SER A 120 11.21 -8.95 -1.79
N GLY A 121 12.26 -9.74 -1.53
CA GLY A 121 13.35 -9.39 -0.62
C GLY A 121 14.24 -8.25 -1.11
N ARG A 122 14.31 -7.98 -2.42
CA ARG A 122 14.98 -6.79 -2.97
C ARG A 122 14.08 -5.55 -2.88
N LEU A 123 12.81 -5.68 -3.23
CA LEU A 123 11.81 -4.62 -3.11
C LEU A 123 11.66 -4.11 -1.66
N VAL A 124 11.56 -5.00 -0.67
CA VAL A 124 11.46 -4.55 0.73
C VAL A 124 12.72 -3.81 1.19
N ARG A 125 13.91 -4.18 0.70
CA ARG A 125 15.16 -3.51 1.10
C ARG A 125 15.20 -2.06 0.60
N VAL A 126 14.83 -1.83 -0.66
CA VAL A 126 14.77 -0.46 -1.20
C VAL A 126 13.67 0.35 -0.52
N ALA A 127 12.50 -0.25 -0.27
CA ALA A 127 11.40 0.40 0.41
C ALA A 127 11.74 0.77 1.87
N VAL A 128 12.40 -0.12 2.61
CA VAL A 128 12.85 0.15 3.99
C VAL A 128 13.94 1.21 4.02
N ALA A 129 14.85 1.21 3.04
CA ALA A 129 15.87 2.26 2.91
C ALA A 129 15.26 3.64 2.65
N ARG A 130 14.15 3.70 1.88
CA ARG A 130 13.34 4.90 1.69
C ARG A 130 12.59 5.33 2.96
N GLY A 131 12.18 4.37 3.78
CA GLY A 131 11.41 4.60 4.99
C GLY A 131 9.90 4.60 4.75
N PHE A 132 9.13 4.63 5.84
CA PHE A 132 7.68 4.77 5.79
C PHE A 132 7.32 6.16 5.24
N LEU A 133 6.44 6.18 4.24
CA LEU A 133 5.84 7.42 3.74
C LEU A 133 4.62 7.84 4.58
N HIS A 134 4.05 6.91 5.34
CA HIS A 134 3.07 7.15 6.38
C HIS A 134 3.21 6.07 7.47
N GLY A 135 3.18 6.44 8.74
CA GLY A 135 3.50 5.55 9.86
C GLY A 135 5.02 5.34 10.08
N PRO A 136 5.46 4.31 10.82
CA PRO A 136 4.65 3.25 11.40
C PRO A 136 3.75 3.79 12.53
N VAL A 137 2.45 3.53 12.43
CA VAL A 137 1.53 3.79 13.54
C VAL A 137 1.51 2.57 14.45
N ASP A 138 1.89 2.75 15.72
CA ASP A 138 1.68 1.74 16.75
C ASP A 138 0.20 1.36 16.74
N LYS A 139 -0.10 0.05 16.74
CA LYS A 139 -1.45 -0.53 16.63
C LYS A 139 -2.52 0.48 17.03
N VAL A 140 -3.13 1.16 16.05
CA VAL A 140 -4.38 1.87 16.31
C VAL A 140 -5.37 0.76 16.62
N GLU A 141 -5.65 0.57 17.91
CA GLU A 141 -6.78 -0.22 18.34
C GLU A 141 -7.98 0.26 17.53
N ALA A 142 -8.67 -0.67 16.87
CA ALA A 142 -9.92 -0.37 16.21
C ALA A 142 -10.92 0.05 17.31
N GLY A 143 -10.95 1.35 17.60
CA GLY A 143 -11.71 1.95 18.67
C GLY A 143 -12.14 3.35 18.24
N ALA A 144 -13.44 3.50 18.02
CA ALA A 144 -14.13 4.73 17.66
C ALA A 144 -13.70 5.93 18.52
N GLY A 145 -13.66 7.12 17.91
CA GLY A 145 -13.34 8.34 18.63
C GLY A 145 -13.50 9.59 17.78
N SER A 146 -14.68 9.81 17.22
CA SER A 146 -15.12 11.18 16.91
C SER A 146 -15.06 11.99 18.20
N SER A 147 -14.19 13.00 18.25
CA SER A 147 -14.35 14.11 19.16
C SER A 147 -13.84 15.36 18.49
N GLN A 148 -14.78 16.07 17.86
CA GLN A 148 -14.65 17.51 17.69
C GLN A 148 -14.55 18.13 19.10
N ALA A 149 -13.37 18.63 19.44
CA ALA A 149 -13.24 19.57 20.53
C ALA A 149 -13.72 20.94 20.02
N ALA A 150 -14.96 21.28 20.37
CA ALA A 150 -15.37 22.66 20.47
C ALA A 150 -14.51 23.36 21.53
N VAL A 151 -13.88 24.48 21.18
CA VAL A 151 -13.57 25.53 22.14
C VAL A 151 -14.08 26.85 21.58
N ALA A 152 -14.97 27.42 22.37
CA ALA A 152 -15.75 28.59 22.11
C ALA A 152 -14.97 29.88 22.40
N ALA A 153 -15.47 30.94 21.76
CA ALA A 153 -15.65 32.30 22.26
C ALA A 153 -14.42 33.18 22.51
N ASP A 154 -14.43 34.26 21.72
CA ASP A 154 -13.68 35.51 21.79
C ASP A 154 -13.54 36.12 23.18
N PRO A 155 -12.43 36.83 23.46
CA PRO A 155 -12.37 37.81 24.52
C PRO A 155 -12.22 39.22 23.93
N GLU A 156 -13.32 39.96 23.74
CA GLU A 156 -13.22 41.42 23.61
C GLU A 156 -14.37 42.16 24.31
N THR A 157 -13.94 42.96 25.29
CA THR A 157 -14.58 44.10 25.98
C THR A 157 -15.42 43.81 27.24
#